data_AF-A0A3S0DQ69-F1
#
_entry.id   AF-A0A3S0DQ69-F1
#
_cell.length_a   1.000
_cell.length_b   1.000
_cell.length_c   1.000
_cell.angle_alpha   90.00
_cell.angle_beta   90.00
_cell.angle_gamma   90.00
#
_symmetry.space_group_name_H-M   'P 1'
#
loop_
_entity.id
_entity.type
_entity.pdbx_description
1 polymer ?
#
loop_
_entity_poly.entity_id
_entity_poly.type
_entity_poly.pdbx_seq_one_letter_code
_entity_poly.pdbx_strand_id
1 'polypeptide(L)'
;MRFHFPVIIIDEDFRSENASGLGIRALAEAMEKEGLEVLGVTSYGDLASFAQQQSRASAFILSVDDEELANEEEETLAELRAFVTEIRNRNSEIPLFLHGETRTSRHIPNDVLRELHGFIHMYEDTPEFIARNVKREAK
;
A
#
# COMPACT_ATOMS: atom_id res chain seq x y z
N MET A 1 -5.06 -25.93 10.12
CA MET A 1 -4.55 -25.08 9.02
C MET A 1 -4.43 -23.68 9.57
N ARG A 2 -3.24 -23.06 9.58
CA ARG A 2 -3.11 -21.63 9.87
C ARG A 2 -3.44 -20.90 8.56
N PHE A 3 -4.48 -20.08 8.58
CA PHE A 3 -4.74 -19.15 7.49
C PHE A 3 -3.70 -18.05 7.63
N HIS A 4 -2.80 -17.95 6.66
CA HIS A 4 -1.86 -16.84 6.57
C HIS A 4 -2.52 -15.78 5.71
N PHE A 5 -2.67 -14.58 6.29
CA PHE A 5 -3.28 -13.46 5.62
C PHE A 5 -2.18 -12.43 5.29
N PRO A 6 -1.65 -12.40 4.06
CA PRO A 6 -0.54 -11.49 3.74
C PRO A 6 -0.95 -10.02 3.71
N VAL A 7 0.02 -9.16 4.03
CA VAL A 7 -0.01 -7.74 3.72
C VAL A 7 0.44 -7.57 2.27
N ILE A 8 -0.37 -6.88 1.48
CA ILE A 8 -0.10 -6.66 0.06
C ILE A 8 0.49 -5.27 -0.10
N ILE A 9 1.65 -5.19 -0.77
CA ILE A 9 2.32 -3.93 -1.10
C ILE A 9 2.25 -3.75 -2.60
N ILE A 10 1.74 -2.61 -3.05
CA ILE A 10 1.60 -2.24 -4.45
C ILE A 10 2.52 -1.06 -4.69
N ASP A 11 3.59 -1.27 -5.45
CA ASP A 11 4.64 -0.29 -5.68
C ASP A 11 5.33 -0.63 -7.01
N GLU A 12 5.31 0.30 -7.97
CA GLU A 12 5.90 0.08 -9.30
C GLU A 12 7.40 -0.23 -9.23
N ASP A 13 8.06 0.34 -8.22
CA ASP A 13 9.46 0.23 -7.92
C ASP A 13 9.82 -0.91 -6.97
N PHE A 14 8.85 -1.78 -6.62
CA PHE A 14 9.08 -2.86 -5.65
C PHE A 14 10.28 -3.74 -6.05
N ARG A 15 10.53 -3.85 -7.37
CA ARG A 15 11.65 -4.61 -7.96
C ARG A 15 12.82 -3.73 -8.44
N SER A 16 12.71 -2.41 -8.35
CA SER A 16 13.71 -1.43 -8.78
C SER A 16 14.80 -1.22 -7.73
N GLU A 17 16.02 -0.90 -8.14
CA GLU A 17 17.16 -0.60 -7.23
C GLU A 17 17.24 0.88 -6.82
N ASN A 18 16.21 1.68 -7.13
CA ASN A 18 16.13 3.08 -6.73
C ASN A 18 15.77 3.24 -5.23
N ALA A 19 15.81 4.49 -4.76
CA ALA A 19 15.54 4.82 -3.36
C ALA A 19 14.12 4.40 -2.92
N SER A 20 13.12 4.58 -3.79
CA SER A 20 11.73 4.16 -3.55
C SER A 20 11.63 2.64 -3.33
N GLY A 21 12.15 1.87 -4.29
CA GLY A 21 12.18 0.41 -4.23
C GLY A 21 12.97 -0.15 -3.04
N LEU A 22 14.06 0.51 -2.64
CA LEU A 22 14.80 0.14 -1.43
C LEU A 22 14.00 0.43 -0.14
N GLY A 23 13.31 1.57 -0.08
CA GLY A 23 12.48 1.95 1.07
C GLY A 23 11.33 0.97 1.29
N ILE A 24 10.58 0.66 0.23
CA ILE A 24 9.43 -0.24 0.32
C ILE A 24 9.86 -1.68 0.63
N ARG A 25 11.00 -2.15 0.12
CA ARG A 25 11.55 -3.47 0.49
C ARG A 25 12.03 -3.52 1.93
N ALA A 26 12.64 -2.44 2.43
CA ALA A 26 13.00 -2.37 3.85
C ALA A 26 11.77 -2.46 4.76
N LEU A 27 10.65 -1.84 4.34
CA LEU A 27 9.35 -1.99 5.00
C LEU A 27 8.84 -3.44 4.95
N ALA A 28 8.88 -4.08 3.78
CA ALA A 28 8.51 -5.48 3.62
C ALA A 28 9.33 -6.40 4.54
N GLU A 29 10.65 -6.25 4.57
CA GLU A 29 11.52 -7.02 5.46
C GLU A 29 11.22 -6.77 6.94
N ALA A 30 10.90 -5.54 7.33
CA ALA A 30 10.52 -5.23 8.70
C ALA A 30 9.21 -5.92 9.11
N MET A 31 8.24 -6.00 8.20
CA MET A 31 6.99 -6.74 8.41
C MET A 31 7.22 -8.24 8.51
N GLU A 32 8.07 -8.81 7.67
CA GLU A 32 8.44 -10.22 7.73
C GLU A 32 9.13 -10.57 9.06
N LYS A 33 10.02 -9.69 9.56
CA LYS A 33 10.65 -9.83 10.89
C LYS A 33 9.62 -9.79 12.03
N GLU A 34 8.52 -9.07 11.85
CA GLU A 34 7.40 -9.04 12.77
C GLU A 34 6.46 -10.27 12.65
N GLY A 35 6.73 -11.17 11.69
CA GLY A 35 5.97 -12.40 11.47
C GLY A 35 4.74 -12.23 10.58
N LEU A 36 4.66 -11.14 9.83
CA LEU A 36 3.68 -10.94 8.77
C LEU A 36 4.18 -11.61 7.49
N GLU A 37 3.26 -12.10 6.66
CA GLU A 37 3.58 -12.49 5.29
C GLU A 37 3.38 -11.26 4.40
N VAL A 38 4.33 -10.96 3.51
CA VAL A 38 4.27 -9.80 2.63
C VAL A 38 4.29 -10.23 1.18
N LEU A 39 3.46 -9.59 0.37
CA LEU A 39 3.38 -9.85 -1.06
C LEU A 39 3.48 -8.54 -1.84
N GLY A 40 4.60 -8.36 -2.55
CA GLY A 40 4.84 -7.19 -3.39
C GLY A 40 4.37 -7.40 -4.82
N VAL A 41 3.59 -6.45 -5.34
CA VAL A 41 3.15 -6.38 -6.74
C VAL A 41 3.50 -5.01 -7.31
N THR A 42 3.71 -4.96 -8.63
CA THR A 42 4.24 -3.77 -9.31
C THR A 42 3.20 -2.99 -10.10
N SER A 43 1.92 -3.33 -10.02
CA SER A 43 0.88 -2.62 -10.77
C SER A 43 -0.51 -2.82 -10.17
N TYR A 44 -1.36 -1.78 -10.30
CA TYR A 44 -2.79 -1.84 -10.05
C TYR A 44 -3.52 -2.83 -10.99
N GLY A 45 -2.98 -3.08 -12.19
CA GLY A 45 -3.58 -3.98 -13.19
C GLY A 45 -3.59 -5.46 -12.79
N ASP A 46 -2.72 -5.86 -11.86
CA ASP A 46 -2.71 -7.22 -11.32
C ASP A 46 -3.89 -7.48 -10.37
N LEU A 47 -4.64 -6.43 -9.96
CA LEU A 47 -5.70 -6.56 -8.97
C LEU A 47 -6.97 -7.23 -9.41
N ALA A 48 -7.39 -7.15 -10.67
CA ALA A 48 -8.56 -7.92 -11.10
C ALA A 48 -8.32 -9.45 -10.97
N SER A 49 -7.08 -9.88 -11.22
CA SER A 49 -6.62 -11.26 -11.02
C SER A 49 -6.38 -11.58 -9.54
N PHE A 50 -5.90 -10.61 -8.76
CA PHE A 50 -5.67 -10.71 -7.32
C PHE A 50 -6.94 -10.70 -6.49
N ALA A 51 -7.99 -10.03 -6.96
CA ALA A 51 -9.25 -9.90 -6.28
C ALA A 51 -10.03 -11.22 -6.23
N GLN A 52 -9.65 -12.21 -7.04
CA GLN A 52 -10.11 -13.59 -6.87
C GLN A 52 -9.32 -14.36 -5.79
N GLN A 53 -8.08 -13.96 -5.48
CA GLN A 53 -7.26 -14.51 -4.39
C GLN A 53 -7.46 -13.77 -3.03
N GLN A 54 -8.15 -12.63 -3.06
CA GLN A 54 -8.36 -11.65 -1.99
C GLN A 54 -9.08 -12.11 -0.72
N SER A 55 -9.63 -13.32 -0.67
CA SER A 55 -10.22 -13.85 0.58
C SER A 55 -9.21 -13.89 1.75
N ARG A 56 -7.91 -13.60 1.49
CA ARG A 56 -6.84 -13.73 2.46
C ARG A 56 -5.97 -12.49 2.66
N ALA A 57 -6.24 -11.31 2.10
CA ALA A 57 -5.42 -10.15 2.44
C ALA A 57 -5.73 -9.65 3.87
N SER A 58 -4.71 -9.25 4.63
CA SER A 58 -4.89 -8.66 5.97
C SER A 58 -4.76 -7.13 5.98
N ALA A 59 -3.99 -6.56 5.05
CA ALA A 59 -3.87 -5.13 4.82
C ALA A 59 -3.31 -4.86 3.41
N PHE A 60 -3.50 -3.63 2.92
CA PHE A 60 -2.87 -3.14 1.70
C PHE A 60 -2.02 -1.90 1.99
N ILE A 61 -0.92 -1.78 1.26
CA ILE A 61 -0.05 -0.60 1.23
C ILE A 61 0.11 -0.22 -0.23
N LEU A 62 -0.31 1.00 -0.56
CA LEU A 62 -0.24 1.57 -1.89
C LEU A 62 0.91 2.56 -1.91
N SER A 63 1.83 2.44 -2.85
CA SER A 63 2.86 3.44 -3.06
C SER A 63 2.41 4.41 -4.14
N VAL A 64 2.60 5.69 -3.89
CA VAL A 64 2.46 6.77 -4.86
C VAL A 64 3.58 7.75 -4.61
N ASP A 65 4.31 8.14 -5.65
CA ASP A 65 5.36 9.14 -5.55
C ASP A 65 5.00 10.49 -6.19
N ASP A 66 5.85 11.49 -5.92
CA ASP A 66 5.67 12.84 -6.46
C ASP A 66 5.96 12.90 -7.97
N GLU A 67 6.75 11.98 -8.55
CA GLU A 67 7.05 11.95 -9.98
C GLU A 67 5.84 11.44 -10.79
N GLU A 68 5.17 10.38 -10.34
CA GLU A 68 3.91 9.88 -10.89
C GLU A 68 2.85 10.99 -10.89
N LEU A 69 2.67 11.64 -9.74
CA LEU A 69 1.71 12.75 -9.62
C LEU A 69 2.11 13.98 -10.44
N ALA A 70 3.40 14.25 -10.64
CA ALA A 70 3.85 15.40 -11.43
C ALA A 70 3.66 15.19 -12.94
N ASN A 71 3.78 13.94 -13.42
CA ASN A 71 3.69 13.62 -14.84
C ASN A 71 2.27 13.22 -15.26
N GLU A 72 1.57 12.46 -14.43
CA GLU A 72 0.32 11.75 -14.78
C GLU A 72 -0.75 11.87 -13.67
N GLU A 73 -0.83 13.03 -13.00
CA GLU A 73 -1.71 13.29 -11.84
C GLU A 73 -3.12 12.70 -11.97
N GLU A 74 -3.81 13.00 -13.09
CA GLU A 74 -5.20 12.58 -13.28
C GLU A 74 -5.34 11.07 -13.45
N GLU A 75 -4.38 10.41 -14.09
CA GLU A 75 -4.36 8.96 -14.28
C GLU A 75 -4.04 8.24 -12.97
N THR A 76 -2.96 8.63 -12.29
CA THR A 76 -2.56 8.08 -10.99
C THR A 76 -3.67 8.22 -9.95
N LEU A 77 -4.33 9.39 -9.88
CA LEU A 77 -5.45 9.60 -8.96
C LEU A 77 -6.69 8.80 -9.36
N ALA A 78 -6.95 8.60 -10.65
CA ALA A 78 -8.07 7.79 -11.12
C ALA A 78 -7.85 6.30 -10.80
N GLU A 79 -6.65 5.78 -11.00
CA GLU A 79 -6.27 4.41 -10.66
C GLU A 79 -6.36 4.17 -9.15
N LEU A 80 -5.78 5.06 -8.34
CA LEU A 80 -5.84 5.01 -6.89
C LEU A 80 -7.29 5.01 -6.39
N ARG A 81 -8.12 5.90 -6.93
CA ARG A 81 -9.55 5.99 -6.59
C ARG A 81 -10.30 4.71 -6.98
N ALA A 82 -10.08 4.20 -8.19
CA ALA A 82 -10.71 2.98 -8.68
C ALA A 82 -10.33 1.78 -7.79
N PHE A 83 -9.06 1.68 -7.43
CA PHE A 83 -8.54 0.67 -6.53
C PHE A 83 -9.21 0.73 -5.15
N VAL A 84 -9.18 1.90 -4.49
CA VAL A 84 -9.73 2.07 -3.15
C VAL A 84 -11.22 1.74 -3.14
N THR A 85 -11.95 2.18 -4.17
CA THR A 85 -13.38 1.89 -4.34
C THR A 85 -13.63 0.38 -4.47
N GLU A 86 -12.84 -0.32 -5.29
CA GLU A 86 -12.96 -1.78 -5.47
C GLU A 86 -12.70 -2.55 -4.17
N ILE A 87 -11.68 -2.14 -3.40
CA ILE A 87 -11.42 -2.73 -2.09
C ILE A 87 -12.60 -2.50 -1.14
N ARG A 88 -13.09 -1.26 -1.05
CA ARG A 88 -14.17 -0.88 -0.13
C ARG A 88 -15.51 -1.53 -0.48
N ASN A 89 -15.77 -1.76 -1.77
CA ASN A 89 -16.93 -2.54 -2.23
C ASN A 89 -16.91 -3.99 -1.75
N ARG A 90 -15.72 -4.58 -1.52
CA ARG A 90 -15.55 -5.97 -1.10
C ARG A 90 -15.40 -6.12 0.41
N ASN A 91 -14.60 -5.25 1.02
CA ASN A 91 -14.37 -5.21 2.46
C ASN A 91 -14.14 -3.76 2.90
N SER A 92 -15.13 -3.19 3.59
CA SER A 92 -15.07 -1.81 4.10
C SER A 92 -14.09 -1.65 5.27
N GLU A 93 -13.70 -2.74 5.94
CA GLU A 93 -12.91 -2.72 7.17
C GLU A 93 -11.43 -3.06 6.95
N ILE A 94 -11.04 -3.52 5.74
CA ILE A 94 -9.64 -3.89 5.51
C ILE A 94 -8.72 -2.66 5.60
N PRO A 95 -7.61 -2.73 6.36
CA PRO A 95 -6.65 -1.65 6.44
C PRO A 95 -6.05 -1.30 5.08
N LEU A 96 -6.09 -0.01 4.75
CA LEU A 96 -5.49 0.58 3.55
C LEU A 96 -4.51 1.66 3.97
N PHE A 97 -3.23 1.50 3.63
CA PHE A 97 -2.20 2.50 3.88
C PHE A 97 -1.71 3.07 2.56
N LEU A 98 -1.37 4.36 2.56
CA LEU A 98 -0.68 5.00 1.46
C LEU A 98 0.77 5.26 1.89
N HIS A 99 1.72 4.88 1.07
CA HIS A 99 3.15 5.07 1.22
C HIS A 99 3.58 6.10 0.19
N GLY A 100 4.32 7.13 0.61
CA GLY A 100 4.77 8.16 -0.31
C GLY A 100 5.50 9.27 0.40
N GLU A 101 5.78 10.35 -0.32
CA GLU A 101 6.40 11.54 0.24
C GLU A 101 5.38 12.40 1.00
N THR A 102 5.85 13.23 1.93
CA THR A 102 4.98 14.14 2.69
C THR A 102 4.17 15.08 1.78
N ARG A 103 4.72 15.41 0.60
CA ARG A 103 4.08 16.29 -0.40
C ARG A 103 3.00 15.58 -1.20
N THR A 104 3.17 14.29 -1.48
CA THR A 104 2.23 13.42 -2.18
C THR A 104 0.84 13.51 -1.56
N SER A 105 0.76 13.51 -0.22
CA SER A 105 -0.49 13.62 0.54
C SER A 105 -1.38 14.82 0.18
N ARG A 106 -0.82 15.91 -0.36
CA ARG A 106 -1.55 17.14 -0.70
C ARG A 106 -2.31 17.04 -2.02
N HIS A 107 -1.86 16.17 -2.92
CA HIS A 107 -2.49 15.96 -4.22
C HIS A 107 -3.62 14.91 -4.13
N ILE A 108 -3.64 14.10 -3.06
CA ILE A 108 -4.66 13.08 -2.88
C ILE A 108 -6.01 13.73 -2.54
N PRO A 109 -7.09 13.39 -3.28
CA PRO A 109 -8.39 13.96 -3.05
C PRO A 109 -8.98 13.48 -1.72
N ASN A 110 -9.78 14.36 -1.08
CA ASN A 110 -10.27 14.16 0.29
C ASN A 110 -11.07 12.86 0.47
N ASP A 111 -11.83 12.47 -0.53
CA ASP A 111 -12.64 11.27 -0.48
C ASP A 111 -11.79 9.98 -0.50
N VAL A 112 -10.64 9.98 -1.18
CA VAL A 112 -9.67 8.87 -1.07
C VAL A 112 -9.00 8.89 0.30
N LEU A 113 -8.57 10.07 0.78
CA LEU A 113 -7.95 10.21 2.10
C LEU A 113 -8.84 9.68 3.24
N ARG A 114 -10.16 9.82 3.11
CA ARG A 114 -11.12 9.33 4.11
C ARG A 114 -11.24 7.82 4.17
N GLU A 115 -10.89 7.13 3.10
CA GLU A 115 -10.93 5.67 3.02
C GLU A 115 -9.60 5.04 3.49
N LEU A 116 -8.52 5.82 3.57
CA LEU A 116 -7.22 5.35 4.05
C LEU A 116 -7.19 5.26 5.58
N HIS A 117 -6.55 4.22 6.10
CA HIS A 117 -6.29 4.04 7.52
C HIS A 117 -5.11 4.88 8.00
N GLY A 118 -4.13 5.13 7.13
CA GLY A 118 -2.96 5.93 7.47
C GLY A 118 -2.08 6.24 6.27
N PHE A 119 -1.23 7.23 6.46
CA PHE A 119 -0.18 7.61 5.52
C PHE A 119 1.18 7.25 6.14
N ILE A 120 2.01 6.58 5.36
CA ILE A 120 3.38 6.18 5.69
C ILE A 120 4.30 7.12 4.93
N HIS A 121 5.04 7.94 5.66
CA HIS A 121 5.95 8.92 5.10
C HIS A 121 7.30 8.26 4.86
N MET A 122 7.64 8.04 3.59
CA MET A 122 8.81 7.28 3.17
C MET A 122 10.12 7.71 3.86
N TYR A 123 10.31 9.01 4.11
CA TYR A 123 11.54 9.56 4.70
C TYR A 123 11.47 9.86 6.20
N GLU A 124 10.28 9.84 6.78
CA GLU A 124 10.06 10.27 8.16
C GLU A 124 9.75 9.09 9.08
N ASP A 125 9.06 8.07 8.56
CA ASP A 125 8.65 6.89 9.31
C ASP A 125 9.71 5.78 9.24
N THR A 126 9.91 5.08 10.36
CA THR A 126 10.82 3.93 10.38
C THR A 126 10.08 2.63 10.01
N PRO A 127 10.67 1.77 9.16
CA PRO A 127 10.10 0.49 8.78
C PRO A 127 9.60 -0.35 9.96
N GLU A 128 10.34 -0.40 11.07
CA GLU A 128 10.01 -1.21 12.25
C GLU A 128 8.81 -0.66 13.03
N PHE A 129 8.60 0.66 13.00
CA PHE A 129 7.44 1.29 13.62
C PHE A 129 6.19 0.99 12.80
N ILE A 130 6.28 1.17 11.48
CA ILE A 130 5.17 0.91 10.56
C ILE A 130 4.81 -0.57 10.55
N ALA A 131 5.76 -1.49 10.52
CA ALA A 131 5.49 -2.92 10.58
C ALA A 131 4.68 -3.31 11.83
N ARG A 132 5.01 -2.74 13.00
CA ARG A 132 4.26 -2.95 14.24
C ARG A 132 2.87 -2.31 14.20
N ASN A 133 2.74 -1.14 13.58
CA ASN A 133 1.47 -0.47 13.40
C ASN A 133 0.55 -1.28 12.47
N VAL A 134 1.03 -1.66 11.29
CA VAL A 134 0.28 -2.47 10.32
C VAL A 134 -0.14 -3.80 10.92
N LYS A 135 0.74 -4.49 11.65
CA LYS A 135 0.40 -5.74 12.38
C LYS A 135 -0.73 -5.57 13.39
N ARG A 136 -0.85 -4.39 14.00
CA ARG A 136 -1.91 -4.10 14.97
C ARG A 136 -3.27 -3.92 14.27
N GLU A 137 -3.28 -3.25 13.12
CA GLU A 137 -4.48 -2.96 12.34
C GLU A 137 -4.94 -4.17 11.49
N ALA A 138 -4.00 -4.99 11.02
CA ALA A 138 -4.24 -6.15 10.16
C ALA A 138 -4.80 -7.40 10.88
N LYS A 139 -5.51 -7.22 12.00
CA LYS A 139 -6.00 -8.30 12.89
C LYS A 139 -7.31 -8.93 12.46
#